data_AF-A0A510IYS6-F1
#
_entry.id   AF-A0A510IYS6-F1
#
_cell.length_a   1.000
_cell.length_b   1.000
_cell.length_c   1.000
_cell.angle_alpha   90.00
_cell.angle_beta   90.00
_cell.angle_gamma   90.00
#
_symmetry.space_group_name_H-M   'P 1'
#
loop_
_entity.id
_entity.type
_entity.pdbx_description
1 polymer ?
#
loop_
_entity_poly.entity_id
_entity_poly.type
_entity_poly.pdbx_seq_one_letter_code
_entity_poly.pdbx_strand_id
1 'polypeptide(L)'
;MRYAFMQKHRYEFSIKAMTKVLGVSRSGFYNWVSRSADKSKQQYRMQLDSLVQQRFIASKERSGAPRLTKELASEGSKYNQKTIAASMRRQGPTG
;
A
#
# COMPACT_ATOMS: atom_id res chain seq x y z
N MET A 1 -4.55 -3.59 21.78
CA MET A 1 -3.90 -4.93 21.80
C MET A 1 -4.82 -6.11 21.49
N ARG A 2 -6.14 -6.10 21.79
CA ARG A 2 -7.05 -7.26 21.54
C ARG A 2 -7.15 -7.70 20.07
N TYR A 3 -7.40 -6.80 19.13
CA TYR A 3 -7.53 -7.17 17.71
C TYR A 3 -6.21 -7.63 17.07
N ALA A 4 -5.07 -7.06 17.49
CA ALA A 4 -3.76 -7.50 17.03
C ALA A 4 -3.45 -8.94 17.48
N PHE A 5 -3.80 -9.28 18.72
CA PHE A 5 -3.72 -10.67 19.21
C PHE A 5 -4.61 -11.61 18.39
N MET A 6 -5.87 -11.23 18.17
CA MET A 6 -6.80 -12.03 17.34
C MET A 6 -6.28 -12.22 15.91
N GLN A 7 -5.66 -11.21 15.32
CA GLN A 7 -5.09 -11.29 13.98
C GLN A 7 -3.88 -12.21 13.91
N LYS A 8 -3.02 -12.19 14.94
CA LYS A 8 -1.85 -13.07 15.04
C LYS A 8 -2.27 -14.54 15.12
N HIS A 9 -3.28 -14.85 15.92
CA HIS A 9 -3.73 -16.22 16.18
C HIS A 9 -4.99 -16.64 15.39
N ARG A 10 -5.33 -15.90 14.32
CA ARG A 10 -6.58 -16.13 13.56
C ARG A 10 -6.70 -17.50 12.90
N TYR A 11 -5.57 -18.18 12.72
CA TYR A 11 -5.49 -19.51 12.12
C TYR A 11 -5.35 -20.62 13.18
N GLU A 12 -5.05 -20.26 14.42
CA GLU A 12 -4.89 -21.19 15.54
C GLU A 12 -6.22 -21.33 16.31
N PHE A 13 -7.00 -20.25 16.41
CA PHE A 13 -8.27 -20.24 17.14
C PHE A 13 -9.40 -19.64 16.31
N SER A 14 -10.64 -20.08 16.57
CA SER A 14 -11.81 -19.50 15.92
C SER A 14 -12.01 -18.04 16.36
N ILE A 15 -12.31 -17.16 15.40
CA ILE A 15 -12.63 -15.74 15.67
C ILE A 15 -13.79 -15.64 16.67
N LYS A 16 -14.80 -16.53 16.57
CA LYS A 16 -15.96 -16.56 17.47
C LYS A 16 -15.55 -16.78 18.93
N ALA A 17 -14.69 -17.77 19.19
CA ALA A 17 -14.19 -18.04 20.54
C ALA A 17 -13.40 -16.85 21.08
N MET A 18 -12.48 -16.31 20.28
CA MET A 18 -11.67 -15.15 20.70
C MET A 18 -12.53 -13.92 20.98
N THR A 19 -13.57 -13.64 20.19
CA THR A 19 -14.49 -12.53 20.48
C THR A 19 -15.21 -12.66 21.81
N LYS A 20 -15.60 -13.89 22.19
CA LYS A 20 -16.25 -14.17 23.47
C LYS A 20 -15.28 -14.01 24.63
N VAL A 21 -14.07 -14.57 24.52
CA VAL A 21 -13.04 -14.51 25.57
C VAL A 21 -12.52 -13.09 25.78
N LEU A 22 -12.31 -12.33 24.69
CA LEU A 22 -11.74 -10.99 24.75
C LEU A 22 -12.78 -9.88 24.94
N GLY A 23 -14.08 -10.21 24.94
CA GLY A 23 -15.17 -9.26 25.13
C GLY A 23 -15.27 -8.22 24.00
N VAL A 24 -15.02 -8.60 22.74
CA VAL A 24 -15.07 -7.70 21.58
C VAL A 24 -16.06 -8.20 20.53
N SER A 25 -16.56 -7.31 19.68
CA SER A 25 -17.46 -7.72 18.60
C SER A 25 -16.70 -8.27 17.39
N ARG A 26 -17.31 -9.23 16.69
CA ARG A 26 -16.78 -9.76 15.42
C ARG A 26 -16.66 -8.67 14.35
N SER A 27 -17.67 -7.81 14.26
CA SER A 27 -17.67 -6.67 13.34
C SER A 27 -16.55 -5.67 13.65
N GLY A 28 -16.29 -5.41 14.95
CA GLY A 28 -15.18 -4.56 15.38
C GLY A 28 -13.82 -5.10 14.95
N PHE A 29 -13.62 -6.42 15.06
CA PHE A 29 -12.40 -7.09 14.58
C PHE A 29 -12.21 -6.90 13.06
N TYR A 30 -13.21 -7.25 12.24
CA TYR A 30 -13.08 -7.12 10.78
C TYR A 30 -12.93 -5.67 10.31
N ASN A 31 -13.61 -4.73 10.95
CA ASN A 31 -13.42 -3.29 10.67
C ASN A 31 -11.98 -2.84 10.97
N TRP A 32 -11.40 -3.33 12.07
CA TRP A 32 -10.01 -3.06 12.41
C TRP A 32 -9.03 -3.69 11.40
N VAL A 33 -9.30 -4.92 10.94
CA VAL A 33 -8.49 -5.59 9.90
C VAL A 33 -8.54 -4.79 8.60
N SER A 34 -9.73 -4.39 8.15
CA SER A 34 -9.92 -3.60 6.93
C SER A 34 -9.13 -2.28 6.99
N ARG A 35 -9.29 -1.51 8.08
CA ARG A 35 -8.55 -0.25 8.30
C ARG A 35 -7.03 -0.46 8.32
N SER A 36 -6.56 -1.58 8.87
CA SER A 36 -5.13 -1.90 8.91
C SER A 36 -4.59 -2.22 7.52
N ALA A 37 -5.36 -2.96 6.71
CA ALA A 37 -5.02 -3.22 5.32
C ALA A 37 -4.99 -1.95 4.47
N ASP A 38 -5.96 -1.03 4.68
CA ASP A 38 -6.01 0.25 3.98
C ASP A 38 -4.80 1.13 4.30
N LYS A 39 -4.38 1.18 5.57
CA LYS A 39 -3.15 1.88 5.97
C LYS A 39 -1.91 1.33 5.27
N SER A 40 -1.76 -0.01 5.21
CA SER A 40 -0.63 -0.64 4.53
C SER A 40 -0.63 -0.33 3.02
N LYS A 41 -1.79 -0.40 2.36
CA LYS A 41 -1.93 -0.03 0.95
C LYS A 41 -1.59 1.44 0.71
N GLN A 42 -2.02 2.34 1.60
CA GLN A 42 -1.70 3.76 1.52
C GLN A 42 -0.19 4.01 1.67
N GLN A 43 0.47 3.35 2.62
CA GLN A 43 1.92 3.46 2.81
C GLN A 43 2.69 3.00 1.58
N TYR A 44 2.35 1.83 1.03
CA TYR A 44 2.93 1.33 -0.20
C TYR A 44 2.74 2.32 -1.36
N ARG A 45 1.54 2.88 -1.48
CA ARG A 45 1.24 3.90 -2.50
C ARG A 45 2.09 5.15 -2.32
N MET A 46 2.28 5.64 -1.10
CA MET A 46 3.11 6.80 -0.80
C MET A 46 4.59 6.55 -1.14
N GLN A 47 5.10 5.35 -0.84
CA GLN A 47 6.48 4.97 -1.19
C GLN A 47 6.68 4.93 -2.71
N LEU A 48 5.75 4.31 -3.44
CA LEU A 48 5.75 4.31 -4.89
C LEU A 48 5.68 5.74 -5.44
N ASP A 49 4.78 6.56 -4.92
CA ASP A 49 4.59 7.93 -5.39
C ASP A 49 5.87 8.75 -5.20
N SER A 50 6.51 8.65 -4.03
CA SER A 50 7.80 9.30 -3.77
C SER A 50 8.91 8.84 -4.73
N LEU A 51 9.03 7.53 -4.97
CA LEU A 51 10.01 6.97 -5.90
C LEU A 51 9.79 7.48 -7.34
N VAL A 52 8.54 7.48 -7.81
CA VAL A 52 8.19 7.99 -9.14
C VAL A 52 8.50 9.48 -9.24
N GLN A 53 8.19 10.27 -8.21
CA GLN A 53 8.47 11.71 -8.19
C GLN A 53 9.96 12.00 -8.27
N GLN A 54 10.78 11.31 -7.47
CA GLN A 54 12.23 11.46 -7.47
C GLN A 54 12.84 11.21 -8.85
N ARG A 55 12.37 10.17 -9.55
CA ARG A 55 12.83 9.85 -10.91
C ARG A 55 12.32 10.83 -11.95
N PHE A 56 11.08 11.27 -11.81
CA PHE A 56 10.53 12.31 -12.67
C PHE A 56 11.35 13.60 -12.59
N ILE A 57 11.66 14.07 -11.38
CA ILE A 57 12.51 15.25 -11.15
C ILE A 57 13.94 15.02 -11.68
N ALA A 58 14.55 13.86 -11.42
CA ALA A 58 15.88 13.53 -11.92
C ALA A 58 15.96 13.54 -13.47
N SER A 59 14.86 13.20 -14.14
CA SER A 59 14.75 13.28 -15.60
C SER A 59 14.57 14.70 -16.16
N LYS A 60 14.52 15.70 -15.28
CA LYS A 60 14.07 17.08 -15.57
C LYS A 60 12.65 17.11 -16.13
N GLU A 61 11.77 16.27 -15.57
CA GLU A 61 10.34 16.21 -15.90
C GLU A 61 10.02 15.78 -17.34
N ARG A 62 11.01 15.25 -18.07
CA ARG A 62 10.86 14.82 -19.48
C ARG A 62 10.45 13.36 -19.60
N SER A 63 10.72 12.53 -18.59
CA SER A 63 10.39 11.11 -18.63
C SER A 63 8.93 10.87 -18.26
N GLY A 64 8.10 10.58 -19.26
CA GLY A 64 6.76 10.04 -19.05
C GLY A 64 6.78 8.60 -18.50
N ALA A 65 5.60 8.09 -18.15
CA ALA A 65 5.43 6.74 -17.57
C ALA A 65 6.15 5.59 -18.31
N PRO A 66 6.20 5.52 -19.66
CA PRO A 66 6.94 4.47 -20.35
C PRO A 66 8.45 4.50 -20.06
N ARG A 67 9.04 5.69 -20.00
CA ARG A 67 10.49 5.86 -19.79
C ARG A 67 10.86 5.60 -18.32
N LEU A 68 10.09 6.17 -17.39
CA LEU A 68 10.26 5.91 -15.96
C LEU A 68 10.14 4.43 -15.60
N THR A 69 9.25 3.69 -16.28
CA THR A 69 9.09 2.24 -16.06
C THR A 69 10.38 1.49 -16.43
N LYS A 70 11.02 1.86 -17.54
CA LYS A 70 12.28 1.25 -17.98
C LYS A 70 13.45 1.61 -17.05
N GLU A 71 13.53 2.87 -16.65
CA GLU A 71 14.54 3.36 -15.70
C GLU A 71 14.44 2.62 -14.36
N LEU A 72 13.23 2.56 -13.77
CA LEU A 72 13.01 1.83 -12.52
C LEU A 72 13.29 0.33 -12.64
N ALA A 73 12.93 -0.29 -13.77
CA ALA A 73 13.23 -1.70 -14.01
C ALA A 73 14.74 -1.97 -14.10
N SER A 74 15.51 -1.05 -14.68
CA SER A 74 16.97 -1.16 -14.76
C SER A 74 17.67 -1.10 -13.39
N GLU A 75 17.00 -0.50 -12.40
CA GLU A 75 17.48 -0.34 -11.03
C GLU A 75 16.92 -1.42 -10.08
N GLY A 76 16.31 -2.47 -10.63
CA GLY A 76 15.75 -3.59 -9.87
C GLY A 76 14.32 -3.37 -9.34
N SER A 77 13.74 -2.19 -9.55
CA SER A 77 12.37 -1.85 -9.11
C SER A 77 11.37 -2.09 -10.23
N LYS A 78 10.79 -3.30 -10.30
CA LYS A 78 9.84 -3.67 -11.34
C LYS A 78 8.42 -3.21 -11.01
N TYR A 79 7.96 -2.18 -11.70
CA TYR A 79 6.56 -1.75 -11.69
C TYR A 79 5.98 -1.83 -13.11
N ASN A 80 4.66 -2.08 -13.20
CA ASN A 80 3.99 -2.01 -14.49
C ASN A 80 3.76 -0.53 -14.89
N GLN A 81 3.68 -0.26 -16.19
CA GLN A 81 3.50 1.11 -16.70
C GLN A 81 2.20 1.77 -16.22
N LYS A 82 1.12 1.00 -16.03
CA LYS A 82 -0.17 1.52 -15.54
C LYS A 82 -0.06 2.05 -14.11
N THR A 83 0.72 1.39 -13.27
CA THR A 83 1.00 1.75 -11.88
C THR A 83 1.80 3.05 -11.82
N ILE A 84 2.82 3.18 -12.67
CA ILE A 84 3.59 4.43 -12.81
C ILE A 84 2.71 5.56 -13.33
N ALA A 85 1.92 5.33 -14.38
CA ALA A 85 1.00 6.33 -14.92
C ALA A 85 -0.06 6.78 -13.90
N ALA A 86 -0.59 5.86 -13.10
CA ALA A 86 -1.52 6.18 -12.03
C ALA A 86 -0.85 6.99 -10.91
N SER A 87 0.41 6.71 -10.61
CA SER A 87 1.23 7.48 -9.67
C SER A 87 1.45 8.91 -10.17
N MET A 88 1.90 9.09 -11.41
CA MET A 88 2.05 10.40 -12.03
C MET A 88 0.74 11.19 -12.04
N ARG A 89 -0.39 10.57 -12.39
CA ARG A 89 -1.71 11.24 -12.37
C ARG A 89 -2.11 11.73 -10.99
N ARG A 90 -1.81 10.98 -9.92
CA ARG A 90 -2.11 11.41 -8.54
C ARG A 90 -1.27 12.60 -8.09
N GLN A 91 -0.05 12.72 -8.60
CA GLN A 91 0.90 13.77 -8.26
C GLN A 91 0.71 15.04 -9.08
N GLY A 92 -0.11 14.97 -10.14
CA GLY A 92 -0.36 16.06 -11.08
C GLY A 92 0.76 16.21 -12.11
N PRO A 93 0.52 16.92 -13.22
CA PRO A 93 1.61 17.50 -13.98
C PRO A 93 2.31 18.52 -13.08
N THR A 94 3.58 18.29 -12.80
CA THR A 94 4.46 19.40 -12.39
C THR A 94 4.63 20.22 -13.66
N GLY A 95 3.91 21.34 -13.77
CA GLY A 95 3.82 22.17 -14.98
C GLY A 95 2.39 22.60 -15.30
#